data_AF-A0A6F8TPR6-F1
#
_entry.id   AF-A0A6F8TPR6-F1
#
_cell.length_a   1.000
_cell.length_b   1.000
_cell.length_c   1.000
_cell.angle_alpha   90.00
_cell.angle_beta   90.00
_cell.angle_gamma   90.00
#
_symmetry.space_group_name_H-M   'P 1'
#
loop_
_entity.id
_entity.type
_entity.pdbx_description
1 polymer ?
#
loop_
_entity_poly.entity_id
_entity_poly.type
_entity_poly.pdbx_seq_one_letter_code
_entity_poly.pdbx_strand_id
1 'polypeptide(L)'
;MAKKKYTSPHIQAPLIVTYAAFQSQLETVKAEISKIKQEHVRAYYEALLLIKENHMTEAEQIANSLSKKWMKEDILSTAAEAKGRHDQARLHRQNAISASRGVQRYLLIHK
;
A
#
# COMPACT_ATOMS: atom_id res chain seq x y z
N MET A 1 13.39 -23.92 20.77
CA MET A 1 13.45 -22.45 20.66
C MET A 1 14.11 -22.06 19.33
N ALA A 2 13.34 -21.79 18.28
CA ALA A 2 13.91 -21.36 17.00
C ALA A 2 12.90 -20.46 16.28
N LYS A 3 13.15 -19.15 16.23
CA LYS A 3 12.53 -18.16 15.32
C LYS A 3 13.11 -16.77 15.60
N LYS A 4 14.41 -16.57 15.33
CA LYS A 4 15.04 -15.24 15.50
C LYS A 4 16.05 -14.88 14.41
N LYS A 5 15.98 -15.54 13.24
CA LYS A 5 17.02 -15.40 12.21
C LYS A 5 16.59 -14.64 10.94
N TYR A 6 15.29 -14.43 10.70
CA TYR A 6 14.81 -13.80 9.46
C TYR A 6 13.52 -12.99 9.61
N THR A 7 13.49 -12.03 10.53
CA THR A 7 12.37 -11.08 10.58
C THR A 7 12.93 -9.68 10.74
N SER A 8 13.47 -9.14 9.64
CA SER A 8 13.89 -7.75 9.59
C SER A 8 12.66 -6.86 9.89
N PRO A 9 12.73 -5.97 10.90
CA PRO A 9 11.62 -5.07 11.25
C PRO A 9 11.11 -4.25 10.05
N HIS A 10 11.99 -4.01 9.07
CA HIS A 10 11.68 -3.31 7.83
C HIS A 10 10.69 -4.05 6.91
N ILE A 11 10.61 -5.38 7.00
CA ILE A 11 9.71 -6.22 6.21
C ILE A 11 8.41 -6.50 6.99
N GLN A 12 8.48 -6.49 8.33
CA GLN A 12 7.35 -6.80 9.20
C GLN A 12 6.22 -5.78 9.07
N ALA A 13 6.52 -4.48 9.18
CA ALA A 13 5.47 -3.47 9.18
C ALA A 13 4.66 -3.42 7.86
N PRO A 14 5.27 -3.50 6.66
CA PRO A 14 4.53 -3.66 5.40
C PRO A 14 3.62 -4.91 5.36
N LEU A 15 4.11 -6.06 5.83
CA LEU A 15 3.33 -7.30 5.89
C LEU A 15 2.18 -7.20 6.89
N ILE A 16 2.43 -6.62 8.07
CA ILE A 16 1.42 -6.44 9.12
C ILE A 16 0.35 -5.45 8.66
N VAL A 17 0.71 -4.36 7.97
CA VAL A 17 -0.29 -3.44 7.42
C VAL A 17 -1.14 -4.11 6.34
N THR A 18 -0.51 -4.88 5.45
CA THR A 18 -1.25 -5.63 4.41
C THR A 18 -2.20 -6.65 5.05
N TYR A 19 -1.75 -7.34 6.10
CA TYR A 19 -2.54 -8.33 6.84
C TYR A 19 -3.65 -7.71 7.71
N ALA A 20 -3.37 -6.61 8.42
CA ALA A 20 -4.36 -5.92 9.25
C ALA A 20 -5.39 -5.19 8.38
N ALA A 21 -5.01 -4.72 7.18
CA ALA A 21 -5.94 -4.24 6.17
C ALA A 21 -6.87 -5.35 5.65
N PHE A 22 -6.40 -6.59 5.57
CA PHE A 22 -7.22 -7.76 5.25
C PHE A 22 -8.20 -8.11 6.40
N GLN A 23 -7.80 -7.90 7.66
CA GLN A 23 -8.64 -8.17 8.83
C GLN A 23 -9.55 -7.01 9.29
N SER A 24 -9.59 -5.89 8.56
CA SER A 24 -10.36 -4.69 8.93
C SER A 24 -10.03 -4.09 10.31
N GLN A 25 -8.83 -4.32 10.85
CA GLN A 25 -8.37 -3.77 12.14
C GLN A 25 -7.66 -2.43 11.95
N LEU A 26 -8.41 -1.36 11.69
CA LEU A 26 -7.87 -0.05 11.31
C LEU A 26 -6.95 0.58 12.37
N GLU A 27 -7.26 0.43 13.65
CA GLU A 27 -6.42 0.96 14.74
C GLU A 27 -5.04 0.28 14.80
N THR A 28 -5.02 -1.03 14.56
CA THR A 28 -3.76 -1.78 14.47
C THR A 28 -2.96 -1.37 13.23
N VAL A 29 -3.63 -1.09 12.10
CA VAL A 29 -2.98 -0.55 10.90
C VAL A 29 -2.28 0.77 11.20
N LYS A 30 -2.97 1.74 11.82
CA LYS A 30 -2.40 3.06 12.18
C LYS A 30 -1.15 2.93 13.04
N ALA A 31 -1.23 2.13 14.11
CA ALA A 31 -0.12 1.91 15.02
C ALA A 31 1.11 1.32 14.31
N GLU A 32 0.91 0.38 13.37
CA GLU A 32 2.00 -0.28 12.66
C GLU A 32 2.61 0.58 11.55
N ILE A 33 1.80 1.40 10.86
CA ILE A 33 2.30 2.40 9.90
C ILE A 33 3.30 3.33 10.58
N SER A 34 3.00 3.84 11.77
CA SER A 34 3.88 4.75 12.52
C SER A 34 5.27 4.16 12.82
N LYS A 35 5.39 2.82 12.87
CA LYS A 35 6.64 2.11 13.14
C LYS A 35 7.50 1.91 11.88
N ILE A 36 6.96 2.15 10.69
CA ILE A 36 7.70 2.03 9.43
C ILE A 36 8.77 3.12 9.39
N LYS A 37 10.06 2.75 9.43
CA LYS A 37 11.17 3.72 9.40
C LYS A 37 11.39 4.38 8.03
N GLN A 38 11.10 3.66 6.95
CA GLN A 38 11.33 4.16 5.59
C GLN A 38 10.18 5.08 5.19
N GLU A 39 10.45 6.38 5.07
CA GLU A 39 9.44 7.40 4.82
C GLU A 39 8.57 7.11 3.58
N HIS A 40 9.19 6.76 2.45
CA HIS A 40 8.44 6.43 1.23
C HIS A 40 7.54 5.19 1.37
N VAL A 41 7.91 4.23 2.22
CA VAL A 41 7.08 3.05 2.50
C VAL A 41 5.94 3.43 3.46
N ARG A 42 6.22 4.27 4.46
CA ARG A 42 5.21 4.78 5.38
C ARG A 42 4.14 5.57 4.63
N ALA A 43 4.56 6.55 3.83
CA ALA A 43 3.69 7.39 3.01
C ALA A 43 2.79 6.55 2.09
N TYR A 44 3.33 5.48 1.48
CA TYR A 44 2.53 4.55 0.68
C TYR A 44 1.37 3.93 1.47
N TYR A 45 1.64 3.41 2.68
CA TYR A 45 0.60 2.81 3.51
C TYR A 45 -0.35 3.84 4.14
N GLU A 46 0.13 5.04 4.46
CA GLU A 46 -0.71 6.17 4.88
C GLU A 46 -1.72 6.54 3.79
N ALA A 47 -1.29 6.61 2.52
CA ALA A 47 -2.19 6.87 1.40
C ALA A 47 -3.26 5.78 1.24
N LEU A 48 -2.90 4.51 1.39
CA LEU A 48 -3.87 3.41 1.34
C LEU A 48 -4.87 3.47 2.51
N LEU A 49 -4.43 3.88 3.69
CA LEU A 49 -5.30 4.11 4.85
C LEU A 49 -6.26 5.27 4.59
N LEU A 50 -5.77 6.39 4.06
CA LEU A 50 -6.60 7.55 3.68
C LEU A 50 -7.70 7.15 2.69
N ILE A 51 -7.43 6.26 1.73
CA ILE A 51 -8.47 5.76 0.82
C ILE A 51 -9.54 4.97 1.58
N LYS A 52 -9.14 4.12 2.54
CA LYS A 52 -10.09 3.40 3.40
C LYS A 52 -10.92 4.33 4.27
N GLU A 53 -10.36 5.46 4.68
CA GLU A 53 -11.03 6.53 5.43
C GLU A 53 -11.80 7.51 4.53
N ASN A 54 -11.93 7.21 3.23
CA ASN A 54 -12.66 8.03 2.26
C ASN A 54 -12.04 9.41 1.99
N HIS A 55 -10.74 9.56 2.23
CA HIS A 55 -9.94 10.76 1.99
C HIS A 55 -9.10 10.64 0.69
N MET A 56 -9.76 10.45 -0.45
CA MET A 56 -9.05 10.14 -1.71
C MET A 56 -8.16 11.29 -2.21
N THR A 57 -8.53 12.54 -1.98
CA THR A 57 -7.74 13.71 -2.44
C THR A 57 -6.38 13.75 -1.78
N GLU A 58 -6.31 13.52 -0.47
CA GLU A 58 -5.05 13.47 0.29
C GLU A 58 -4.21 12.26 -0.14
N ALA A 59 -4.85 11.10 -0.35
CA ALA A 59 -4.18 9.92 -0.86
C ALA A 59 -3.54 10.16 -2.25
N GLU A 60 -4.25 10.86 -3.14
CA GLU A 60 -3.74 11.22 -4.48
C GLU A 60 -2.58 12.22 -4.41
N GLN A 61 -2.59 13.15 -3.45
CA GLN A 61 -1.46 14.06 -3.21
C GLN A 61 -0.22 13.28 -2.78
N ILE A 62 -0.35 12.35 -1.84
CA ILE A 62 0.76 11.47 -1.44
C ILE A 62 1.23 10.61 -2.62
N ALA A 63 0.32 10.07 -3.43
CA ALA A 63 0.68 9.29 -4.61
C ALA A 63 1.59 10.09 -5.57
N ASN A 64 1.35 11.39 -5.71
CA ASN A 64 2.15 12.26 -6.57
C ASN A 64 3.53 12.61 -6.00
N SER A 65 3.75 12.50 -4.69
CA SER A 65 5.06 12.74 -4.07
C SER A 65 5.95 11.49 -4.07
N LEU A 66 5.39 10.30 -4.29
CA LEU A 66 6.14 9.04 -4.30
C LEU A 66 7.00 8.87 -5.56
N SER A 67 8.29 8.60 -5.35
CA SER A 67 9.26 8.36 -6.43
C SER A 67 9.10 6.98 -7.09
N LYS A 68 8.54 5.99 -6.39
CA LYS A 68 8.34 4.64 -6.92
C LYS A 68 7.05 4.56 -7.71
N LYS A 69 7.18 4.47 -9.04
CA LYS A 69 6.04 4.42 -9.97
C LYS A 69 4.97 3.39 -9.58
N TRP A 70 5.35 2.17 -9.20
CA TRP A 70 4.37 1.14 -8.85
C TRP A 70 3.52 1.51 -7.63
N MET A 71 4.08 2.22 -6.65
CA MET A 71 3.36 2.66 -5.45
C MET A 71 2.32 3.72 -5.81
N LYS A 72 2.73 4.71 -6.60
CA LYS A 72 1.82 5.74 -7.13
C LYS A 72 0.65 5.10 -7.88
N GLU A 73 0.94 4.22 -8.82
CA GLU A 73 -0.09 3.57 -9.65
C GLU A 73 -1.02 2.67 -8.81
N ASP A 74 -0.54 1.97 -7.77
CA ASP A 74 -1.44 1.18 -6.90
C ASP A 74 -2.37 2.07 -6.06
N ILE A 75 -1.87 3.21 -5.54
CA ILE A 75 -2.71 4.17 -4.80
C ILE A 75 -3.78 4.73 -5.74
N LEU A 76 -3.40 5.17 -6.94
CA LEU A 76 -4.35 5.71 -7.93
C LEU A 76 -5.38 4.65 -8.36
N SER A 77 -4.96 3.40 -8.54
CA SER A 77 -5.87 2.28 -8.82
C SER A 77 -6.88 2.08 -7.69
N THR A 78 -6.40 2.05 -6.45
CA THR A 78 -7.24 1.83 -5.27
C THR A 78 -8.22 2.99 -5.04
N ALA A 79 -7.77 4.24 -5.25
CA ALA A 79 -8.63 5.42 -5.15
C ALA A 79 -9.69 5.45 -6.27
N ALA A 80 -9.32 5.10 -7.50
CA ALA A 80 -10.25 5.01 -8.62
C ALA A 80 -11.31 3.93 -8.39
N GLU A 81 -10.93 2.76 -7.85
CA GLU A 81 -11.87 1.70 -7.48
C GLU A 81 -12.85 2.17 -6.41
N ALA A 82 -12.37 2.84 -5.36
CA ALA A 82 -13.20 3.41 -4.30
C ALA A 82 -14.18 4.50 -4.83
N LYS A 83 -13.83 5.17 -5.93
CA LYS A 83 -14.68 6.15 -6.63
C LYS A 83 -15.62 5.53 -7.67
N GLY A 84 -15.64 4.20 -7.83
CA GLY A 84 -16.43 3.50 -8.86
C GLY A 84 -15.92 3.68 -10.29
N ARG A 85 -14.68 4.13 -10.47
CA ARG A 85 -14.07 4.41 -11.79
C ARG A 85 -13.29 3.19 -12.29
N HIS A 86 -13.99 2.09 -12.54
CA HIS A 86 -13.38 0.78 -12.79
C HIS A 86 -12.38 0.74 -13.96
N ASP A 87 -12.62 1.47 -15.05
CA ASP A 87 -11.68 1.51 -16.18
C ASP A 87 -10.36 2.19 -15.81
N GLN A 88 -10.42 3.30 -15.07
CA GLN A 88 -9.23 3.98 -14.56
C GLN A 88 -8.50 3.10 -13.54
N ALA A 89 -9.26 2.44 -12.67
CA ALA A 89 -8.71 1.52 -11.68
C ALA A 89 -7.93 0.38 -12.36
N ARG A 90 -8.49 -0.22 -13.41
CA ARG A 90 -7.86 -1.27 -14.21
C ARG A 90 -6.59 -0.78 -14.91
N LEU A 91 -6.61 0.39 -15.52
CA LEU A 91 -5.43 0.97 -16.17
C LEU A 91 -4.29 1.18 -15.18
N HIS A 92 -4.58 1.84 -14.05
CA HIS A 92 -3.58 2.07 -13.00
C HIS A 92 -3.06 0.76 -12.39
N ARG A 93 -3.92 -0.25 -12.21
CA ARG A 93 -3.51 -1.59 -11.75
C ARG A 93 -2.48 -2.21 -12.70
N GLN A 94 -2.74 -2.16 -14.01
CA GLN A 94 -1.83 -2.69 -15.01
C GLN A 94 -0.49 -1.95 -15.02
N ASN A 95 -0.51 -0.63 -14.85
CA ASN A 95 0.70 0.18 -14.74
C ASN A 95 1.51 -0.18 -13.47
N ALA A 96 0.84 -0.40 -12.34
CA ALA A 96 1.47 -0.83 -11.09
C ALA A 96 2.16 -2.20 -11.23
N ILE A 97 1.47 -3.17 -11.83
CA ILE A 97 2.01 -4.52 -12.09
C ILE A 97 3.23 -4.43 -13.02
N SER A 98 3.14 -3.64 -14.08
CA SER A 98 4.22 -3.46 -15.06
C SER A 98 5.45 -2.76 -14.45
N ALA A 99 5.24 -1.85 -13.50
CA ALA A 99 6.30 -1.10 -12.83
C ALA A 99 6.90 -1.80 -11.60
N SER A 100 6.37 -2.96 -11.20
CA SER A 100 6.81 -3.71 -10.02
C SER A 100 7.56 -4.98 -10.39
N ARG A 101 8.33 -5.52 -9.43
CA ARG A 101 9.10 -6.77 -9.58
C ARG A 101 9.03 -7.62 -8.31
N GLY A 102 9.34 -8.90 -8.43
CA GLY A 102 9.45 -9.83 -7.30
C GLY A 102 8.20 -9.84 -6.42
N VAL A 103 8.40 -9.73 -5.10
CA VAL A 103 7.33 -9.81 -4.10
C VAL A 103 6.26 -8.73 -4.28
N GLN A 104 6.63 -7.51 -4.68
CA GLN A 104 5.68 -6.42 -4.90
C GLN A 104 4.72 -6.74 -6.04
N ARG A 105 5.27 -7.27 -7.15
CA ARG A 105 4.45 -7.68 -8.29
C ARG A 105 3.52 -8.83 -7.94
N TYR A 106 4.01 -9.81 -7.18
CA TYR A 106 3.19 -10.92 -6.72
C TYR A 106 2.00 -10.43 -5.90
N LEU A 107 2.24 -9.55 -4.92
CA LEU A 107 1.20 -8.96 -4.08
C LEU A 107 0.18 -8.16 -4.90
N LEU A 108 0.61 -7.38 -5.89
CA LEU A 108 -0.30 -6.59 -6.74
C LEU A 108 -1.19 -7.46 -7.65
N ILE A 109 -0.72 -8.64 -8.06
CA ILE A 109 -1.50 -9.57 -8.89
C ILE A 109 -2.54 -10.33 -8.07
N HIS A 110 -2.25 -10.61 -6.80
CA HIS A 110 -3.08 -11.45 -5.92
C HIS A 110 -3.74 -10.67 -4.77
N LYS A 111 -3.89 -9.35 -4.95
CA LYS A 111 -4.53 -8.41 -4.03
C LYS A 111 -6.04 -8.59 -3.99
#